data_AF-A0A6A9T9P8-F1
#
_entry.id   AF-A0A6A9T9P8-F1
#
_cell.length_a   1.000
_cell.length_b   1.000
_cell.length_c   1.000
_cell.angle_alpha   90.00
_cell.angle_beta   90.00
_cell.angle_gamma   90.00
#
_symmetry.space_group_name_H-M   'P 1'
#
loop_
_entity.id
_entity.type
_entity.pdbx_description
1 polymer ?
#
loop_
_entity_poly.entity_id
_entity_poly.type
_entity_poly.pdbx_seq_one_letter_code
_entity_poly.pdbx_strand_id
1 'polypeptide(L)'
;MTDRLLSVNAYTTLDFVDARARGHDFETDAPGVVNVTAPREDPEHVTLQVELDGTALDRLPAHADEVDLSPAQARTLAEALESTADRVEAARGDADGE
;
A
#
# COMPACT_ATOMS: atom_id res chain seq x y z
N MET A 1 6.97 -20.65 -3.25
CA MET A 1 7.06 -19.67 -4.35
C MET A 1 5.99 -18.65 -4.08
N THR A 2 6.34 -17.38 -4.17
CA THR A 2 5.41 -16.30 -3.92
C THR A 2 4.41 -16.22 -5.07
N ASP A 3 3.12 -16.35 -4.76
CA ASP A 3 2.02 -16.26 -5.71
C ASP A 3 1.64 -14.79 -5.89
N ARG A 4 2.53 -14.02 -6.53
CA ARG A 4 2.38 -12.58 -6.75
C ARG A 4 2.07 -12.24 -8.19
N LEU A 5 1.16 -11.29 -8.34
CA LEU A 5 0.72 -10.66 -9.59
C LEU A 5 1.53 -9.39 -9.87
N LEU A 6 1.92 -8.62 -8.85
CA LEU A 6 2.74 -7.42 -9.02
C LEU A 6 4.23 -7.77 -9.14
N SER A 7 4.91 -7.09 -10.08
CA SER A 7 6.36 -7.21 -10.23
C SER A 7 7.09 -6.36 -9.20
N VAL A 8 7.60 -7.00 -8.14
CA VAL A 8 8.45 -6.35 -7.14
C VAL A 8 9.86 -6.16 -7.68
N ASN A 9 10.40 -4.95 -7.53
CA ASN A 9 11.77 -4.61 -7.93
C ASN A 9 12.34 -3.49 -7.04
N ALA A 10 13.59 -3.10 -7.26
CA ALA A 10 14.27 -2.08 -6.45
C ALA A 10 13.64 -0.68 -6.49
N TYR A 11 12.69 -0.44 -7.39
CA TYR A 11 11.95 0.82 -7.51
C TYR A 11 10.52 0.72 -6.95
N THR A 12 10.14 -0.43 -6.37
CA THR A 12 8.86 -0.57 -5.67
C THR A 12 8.86 0.36 -4.46
N THR A 13 7.77 1.13 -4.30
CA THR A 13 7.70 2.16 -3.24
C THR A 13 7.83 1.55 -1.84
N LEU A 14 7.05 0.51 -1.54
CA LEU A 14 7.15 -0.28 -0.31
C LEU A 14 7.05 -1.76 -0.69
N ASP A 15 8.19 -2.45 -0.76
CA ASP A 15 8.32 -3.84 -1.17
C ASP A 15 8.01 -4.86 -0.06
N PHE A 16 7.90 -4.37 1.18
CA PHE A 16 7.48 -5.13 2.34
C PHE A 16 6.64 -4.27 3.31
N VAL A 17 5.36 -4.61 3.45
CA VAL A 17 4.46 -4.04 4.46
C VAL A 17 3.69 -5.14 5.18
N ASP A 18 3.34 -4.91 6.44
CA ASP A 18 2.36 -5.73 7.15
C ASP A 18 0.96 -5.32 6.70
N ALA A 19 0.39 -6.07 5.76
CA ALA A 19 -0.90 -5.78 5.15
C ALA A 19 -2.00 -6.67 5.73
N ARG A 20 -3.24 -6.21 5.60
CA ARG A 20 -4.41 -6.89 6.14
C ARG A 20 -5.58 -6.82 5.18
N ALA A 21 -6.13 -7.98 4.85
CA ALA A 21 -7.39 -8.11 4.15
C ALA A 21 -8.52 -8.33 5.15
N ARG A 22 -9.65 -7.64 4.94
CA ARG A 22 -10.88 -7.79 5.73
C ARG A 22 -12.05 -8.02 4.80
N GLY A 23 -12.74 -9.14 4.98
CA GLY A 23 -14.04 -9.41 4.40
C GLY A 23 -15.15 -9.37 5.45
N HIS A 24 -16.37 -9.68 5.04
CA HIS A 24 -17.52 -9.71 5.95
C HIS A 24 -17.33 -10.67 7.13
N ASP A 25 -16.73 -11.84 6.89
CA ASP A 25 -16.58 -12.92 7.88
C ASP A 25 -15.11 -13.33 8.12
N PHE A 26 -14.14 -12.52 7.70
CA PHE A 26 -12.72 -12.82 7.93
C PHE A 26 -11.85 -11.58 8.03
N GLU A 27 -10.75 -11.72 8.75
CA GLU A 27 -9.62 -10.80 8.78
C GLU A 27 -8.36 -11.66 8.65
N THR A 28 -7.42 -11.24 7.82
CA THR A 28 -6.16 -11.97 7.63
C THR A 28 -5.01 -11.00 7.39
N ASP A 29 -3.95 -11.20 8.15
CA ASP A 29 -2.68 -10.49 8.01
C ASP A 29 -1.76 -11.28 7.08
N ALA A 30 -1.11 -10.59 6.15
CA ALA A 30 -0.10 -11.17 5.28
C ALA A 30 0.93 -10.11 4.88
N PRO A 31 2.18 -10.49 4.58
CA PRO A 31 3.11 -9.60 3.93
C PRO A 31 2.51 -9.05 2.63
N GLY A 32 2.69 -7.78 2.36
CA GLY A 32 2.18 -7.14 1.15
C GLY A 32 3.17 -6.17 0.52
N VAL A 33 2.72 -5.57 -0.58
CA VAL A 33 3.43 -4.55 -1.36
C VAL A 33 2.49 -3.39 -1.59
N VAL A 34 3.03 -2.18 -1.53
CA VAL A 34 2.37 -0.97 -2.01
C VAL A 34 3.30 -0.29 -2.99
N ASN A 35 2.80 -0.02 -4.19
CA ASN A 35 3.60 0.56 -5.26
C ASN A 35 2.91 1.77 -5.88
N VAL A 36 3.67 2.83 -6.12
CA VAL A 36 3.20 4.03 -6.82
C VAL A 36 4.07 4.22 -8.05
N THR A 37 3.44 4.23 -9.22
CA THR A 37 4.15 4.38 -10.51
C THR A 37 3.42 5.32 -11.45
N ALA A 38 4.11 5.74 -12.50
CA ALA A 38 3.54 6.37 -13.68
C ALA A 38 4.33 5.91 -14.91
N PRO A 39 3.73 5.87 -16.11
CA PRO A 39 4.45 5.59 -17.34
C PRO A 39 5.65 6.55 -17.54
N ARG A 40 6.74 6.04 -18.11
CA ARG A 40 7.95 6.85 -18.38
C ARG A 40 7.76 7.84 -19.53
N GLU A 41 6.90 7.50 -20.49
CA GLU A 41 6.58 8.29 -21.67
C GLU A 41 5.09 8.67 -21.58
N ASP A 42 4.78 9.95 -21.77
CA ASP A 42 3.43 10.52 -21.77
C ASP A 42 2.53 10.07 -20.60
N PRO A 43 2.91 10.35 -19.32
CA PRO A 43 2.14 9.90 -18.17
C PRO A 43 0.80 10.64 -18.06
N GLU A 44 -0.30 9.87 -18.08
CA GLU A 44 -1.66 10.41 -17.94
C GLU A 44 -2.20 10.33 -16.50
N HIS A 45 -1.75 9.34 -15.74
CA HIS A 45 -2.19 9.08 -14.36
C HIS A 45 -1.03 8.55 -13.50
N VAL A 46 -1.26 8.56 -12.19
CA VAL A 46 -0.44 7.87 -11.18
C VAL A 46 -1.17 6.59 -10.80
N THR A 47 -0.54 5.43 -10.95
CA THR A 47 -1.10 4.14 -10.53
C THR A 47 -0.65 3.83 -9.12
N LEU A 48 -1.60 3.66 -8.20
CA LEU A 48 -1.38 3.07 -6.87
C LEU A 48 -1.80 1.60 -6.93
N GLN A 49 -0.89 0.69 -6.55
CA GLN A 49 -1.12 -0.74 -6.54
C GLN A 49 -0.91 -1.30 -5.13
N VAL A 50 -1.78 -2.23 -4.72
CA VAL A 50 -1.66 -2.96 -3.46
C VAL A 50 -1.85 -4.44 -3.71
N GLU A 51 -0.96 -5.26 -3.14
CA GLU A 51 -1.08 -6.71 -3.19
C GLU A 51 -0.66 -7.32 -1.86
N LEU A 52 -1.42 -8.33 -1.41
CA LEU A 52 -1.04 -9.20 -0.31
C LEU A 52 -0.49 -10.51 -0.87
N ASP A 53 0.50 -11.09 -0.19
CA ASP A 53 1.06 -12.38 -0.59
C ASP A 53 0.01 -13.49 -0.49
N GLY A 54 -0.49 -13.94 -1.65
CA GLY A 54 -1.57 -14.93 -1.74
C GLY A 54 -1.23 -16.27 -1.08
N THR A 55 0.05 -16.59 -0.86
CA THR A 55 0.44 -17.84 -0.18
C THR A 55 0.08 -17.87 1.29
N ALA A 56 -0.20 -16.71 1.90
CA ALA A 56 -0.65 -16.56 3.27
C ALA A 56 -2.17 -16.36 3.39
N LEU A 57 -2.92 -16.39 2.27
CA LEU A 57 -4.35 -16.11 2.23
C LEU A 57 -5.17 -17.34 1.85
N ASP A 58 -5.93 -17.90 2.81
CA ASP A 58 -6.81 -19.04 2.55
C ASP A 58 -8.22 -18.64 2.08
N ARG A 59 -8.63 -17.40 2.38
CA ARG A 59 -10.02 -16.92 2.26
C ARG A 59 -10.26 -15.94 1.13
N LEU A 60 -9.18 -15.50 0.49
CA LEU A 60 -9.20 -14.51 -0.57
C LEU A 60 -8.30 -15.02 -1.70
N PRO A 61 -8.82 -15.13 -2.95
CA PRO A 61 -7.98 -15.49 -4.09
C PRO A 61 -6.80 -14.53 -4.21
N ALA A 62 -5.69 -14.97 -4.81
CA ALA A 62 -4.61 -14.07 -5.18
C ALA A 62 -5.17 -12.93 -6.04
N HIS A 63 -4.97 -11.69 -5.58
CA HIS A 63 -5.47 -10.48 -6.22
C HIS A 63 -4.50 -9.34 -5.92
N ALA A 64 -4.44 -8.41 -6.85
CA ALA A 64 -3.79 -7.13 -6.70
C ALA A 64 -4.81 -6.07 -7.10
N ASP A 65 -4.95 -5.03 -6.28
CA ASP A 65 -5.86 -3.93 -6.53
C ASP A 65 -5.07 -2.75 -7.08
N GLU A 66 -5.62 -2.10 -8.11
CA GLU A 66 -5.00 -0.96 -8.79
C GLU A 66 -5.97 0.21 -8.83
N VAL A 67 -5.43 1.42 -8.61
CA VAL A 67 -6.18 2.67 -8.66
C VAL A 67 -5.43 3.67 -9.51
N ASP A 68 -6.08 4.13 -10.58
CA ASP A 68 -5.60 5.24 -11.40
C ASP A 68 -6.01 6.57 -10.78
N LEU A 69 -5.01 7.34 -10.38
CA LEU A 69 -5.18 8.64 -9.76
C LEU A 69 -4.77 9.73 -10.75
N SER A 70 -5.60 10.75 -10.88
CA SER A 70 -5.12 12.01 -11.45
C SER A 70 -4.00 12.60 -10.59
N PRO A 71 -3.12 13.46 -11.14
CA PRO A 71 -2.07 14.11 -10.36
C PRO A 71 -2.59 14.89 -9.14
N ALA A 72 -3.80 15.44 -9.22
CA ALA A 72 -4.41 16.15 -8.10
C ALA A 72 -4.83 15.20 -6.98
N GLN A 73 -5.49 14.08 -7.31
CA GLN A 73 -5.90 13.06 -6.33
C GLN A 73 -4.68 12.43 -5.64
N ALA A 74 -3.61 12.16 -6.40
CA ALA A 74 -2.37 11.64 -5.84
C ALA A 74 -1.74 12.59 -4.80
N ARG A 75 -1.71 13.91 -5.08
CA ARG A 75 -1.21 14.90 -4.12
C ARG A 75 -2.08 14.99 -2.88
N THR A 76 -3.40 14.98 -3.02
CA THR A 76 -4.32 14.95 -1.89
C THR A 76 -4.11 13.72 -1.00
N LEU A 77 -3.89 12.54 -1.61
CA LEU A 77 -3.59 11.33 -0.85
C LEU A 77 -2.24 11.45 -0.12
N ALA A 78 -1.21 11.98 -0.77
CA ALA A 78 0.10 12.19 -0.16
C ALA A 78 0.03 13.13 1.06
N GLU A 79 -0.64 14.27 0.94
CA GLU A 79 -0.84 15.21 2.06
C GLU A 79 -1.58 14.55 3.23
N ALA A 80 -2.57 13.70 2.96
CA ALA A 80 -3.29 12.97 3.99
C ALA A 80 -2.42 11.92 4.71
N LEU A 81 -1.53 11.24 3.96
CA LEU A 81 -0.56 10.31 4.51
C LEU A 81 0.45 11.03 5.41
N GLU A 82 1.04 12.12 4.93
CA GLU A 82 1.99 12.95 5.70
C GLU A 82 1.35 13.47 6.99
N SER A 83 0.18 14.12 6.90
CA SER A 83 -0.51 14.65 8.07
C SER A 83 -0.88 13.58 9.10
N THR A 84 -1.19 12.37 8.65
CA THR A 84 -1.50 11.25 9.55
C THR A 84 -0.25 10.68 10.20
N ALA A 85 0.87 10.61 9.47
CA ALA A 85 2.17 10.21 10.00
C ALA A 85 2.62 11.18 11.11
N ASP A 86 2.57 12.48 10.87
CA ASP A 86 2.92 13.52 11.86
C ASP A 86 2.12 13.33 13.16
N ARG A 87 0.82 13.02 13.05
CA ARG A 87 -0.04 12.77 14.20
C ARG A 87 0.38 11.52 15.00
N VAL A 88 0.77 10.45 14.31
CA VAL A 88 1.26 9.22 14.95
C VAL A 88 2.59 9.48 15.65
N GLU A 89 3.49 10.24 15.04
CA GLU A 89 4.78 10.60 15.62
C GLU A 89 4.62 11.49 16.86
N ALA A 90 3.77 12.52 16.79
CA ALA A 90 3.46 13.37 17.93
C ALA A 90 2.92 12.55 19.12
N ALA A 91 1.97 11.64 18.86
CA ALA A 91 1.40 10.79 19.91
C ALA A 91 2.42 9.83 20.54
N ARG A 92 3.46 9.42 19.81
CA ARG A 92 4.56 8.59 20.33
C ARG A 92 5.59 9.42 21.10
N GLY A 93 5.94 10.61 20.59
CA GLY A 93 6.87 11.53 21.24
C GLY A 93 6.36 12.08 22.57
N ASP A 94 5.05 12.28 22.70
CA ASP A 94 4.43 12.64 23.98
C ASP A 94 4.45 11.49 25.00
N ALA A 95 4.48 10.22 24.56
CA ALA A 95 4.51 9.04 25.42
C ALA A 95 5.92 8.69 25.95
N ASP A 96 6.98 9.11 25.27
CA ASP A 96 8.38 8.91 25.69
C ASP A 96 8.87 10.04 26.63
N GLY A 97 8.05 11.08 26.86
CA GLY A 97 8.35 12.26 27.67
C GLY A 97 7.74 12.28 29.08
N GLU A 98 7.04 11.23 29.50
CA GLU A 98 6.38 11.10 30.82
C GLU A 98 6.92 9.94 31.67
#